data_AF-A0A1H4IJI5-F1
#
_entry.id   AF-A0A1H4IJI5-F1
#
_cell.length_a   1.000
_cell.length_b   1.000
_cell.length_c   1.000
_cell.angle_alpha   90.00
_cell.angle_beta   90.00
_cell.angle_gamma   90.00
#
_symmetry.space_group_name_H-M   'P 1'
#
loop_
_entity.id
_entity.type
_entity.pdbx_description
1 polymer ?
#
loop_
_entity_poly.entity_id
_entity_poly.type
_entity_poly.pdbx_seq_one_letter_code
_entity_poly.pdbx_strand_id
1 'polypeptide(L)'
;MRSSTVIDVSTLLMIDSASARDRDDAFSVVPRADGRGWAVEVHIAGVADVVELGSVADEQAFLRAETRYLRSRTIPMLGETAEQAATLSSEFVRTSLRVTGTLTTDGRLVDVTVDRGQISPGRCVDIDHADVPAILTDPTHPLHPQLAAADDAAQVLLTARRDGGALAFYDLTRGWAASEDGAIVAIAAELRTVAYVIVQELMIATNEAVALWCVEQGLPILFRNHRPNPVAGSTDELMHEIAAAAGDPDLFAKLRGRLLSTLRAATYDPTVHGHYGLRLSAYSHVTSPLRRVADLINQRIIFAHLDHSSAPYTGEQLAALGTDLNRRTRAAREAKKNHFKHADQRIVAEQATTDLAALDSRRFHKVLKAEAAGPLRAELAAELARRVDADLMTAPDVAVLIDASAPTWLPVQLRVLDTLADTHPEMSPSVASVWRQAHPDQLPTDLEIRRNGADHNPLFAARATHLNIRGPWATAAAKKPAEQAALWAALRAQLTGTDHPDTEPEWATTPEPPEPTTPPPAPKDSGATSSAEPHCTTAPAALNLDGAKKSKALSNPTAWLMSLAQNNNQAPPEWVFHTDGPAHAPRFTATVHLAGHTATATDTAKTAAKTASAAALVEALFA
;
A
#
# COMPACT_ATOMS: atom_id res chain seq x y z
N MET A 1 -22.42 51.54 18.16
CA MET A 1 -21.92 50.45 17.29
C MET A 1 -22.49 49.16 17.83
N ARG A 2 -23.41 48.52 17.10
CA ARG A 2 -24.06 47.29 17.55
C ARG A 2 -23.06 46.14 17.40
N SER A 3 -22.62 45.59 18.53
CA SER A 3 -22.00 44.27 18.59
C SER A 3 -23.10 43.26 18.30
N SER A 4 -23.03 42.64 17.12
CA SER A 4 -23.88 41.52 16.73
C SER A 4 -22.99 40.29 16.59
N THR A 5 -22.67 39.68 17.73
CA THR A 5 -22.09 38.33 17.77
C THR A 5 -23.10 37.44 18.48
N VAL A 6 -24.19 37.17 17.77
CA VAL A 6 -25.11 36.08 18.09
C VAL A 6 -24.86 35.03 17.01
N ILE A 7 -23.82 34.21 17.19
CA ILE A 7 -23.77 32.90 16.55
C ILE A 7 -24.48 31.98 17.53
N ASP A 8 -25.80 32.06 17.51
CA ASP A 8 -26.71 31.18 18.24
C ASP A 8 -27.54 30.44 17.20
N VAL A 9 -27.69 29.12 17.41
CA VAL A 9 -28.00 28.05 16.44
C VAL A 9 -26.77 27.61 15.61
N SER A 10 -26.05 26.58 16.07
CA SER A 10 -24.78 26.09 15.53
C SER A 10 -24.74 25.98 14.00
N THR A 11 -23.79 26.69 13.40
CA THR A 11 -23.43 26.62 11.98
C THR A 11 -23.20 25.16 11.55
N LEU A 12 -23.60 24.79 10.34
CA LEU A 12 -23.32 23.49 9.74
C LEU A 12 -22.15 23.64 8.76
N LEU A 13 -21.15 22.77 8.88
CA LEU A 13 -19.99 22.72 8.00
C LEU A 13 -20.30 21.81 6.82
N MET A 14 -20.11 22.31 5.60
CA MET A 14 -20.11 21.52 4.36
C MET A 14 -18.68 21.48 3.84
N ILE A 15 -17.99 20.36 4.12
CA ILE A 15 -16.58 20.19 3.77
C ILE A 15 -16.49 19.35 2.50
N ASP A 16 -16.18 19.99 1.39
CA ASP A 16 -16.09 19.37 0.07
C ASP A 16 -14.88 19.92 -0.69
N SER A 17 -14.59 19.42 -1.89
CA SER A 17 -13.66 20.12 -2.79
C SER A 17 -14.31 21.41 -3.34
N ALA A 18 -13.53 22.47 -3.63
CA ALA A 18 -14.08 23.69 -4.26
C ALA A 18 -14.81 23.45 -5.61
N SER A 19 -14.55 22.33 -6.28
CA SER A 19 -15.22 21.95 -7.53
C SER A 19 -16.50 21.13 -7.35
N ALA A 20 -16.85 20.76 -6.10
CA ALA A 20 -18.03 19.98 -5.80
C ALA A 20 -19.31 20.76 -6.13
N ARG A 21 -20.27 20.08 -6.76
CA ARG A 21 -21.58 20.65 -7.12
C ARG A 21 -22.74 19.93 -6.41
N ASP A 22 -22.44 18.73 -5.92
CA ASP A 22 -23.30 17.76 -5.26
C ASP A 22 -22.91 17.61 -3.79
N ARG A 23 -23.40 18.52 -2.95
CA ARG A 23 -23.15 18.50 -1.50
C ARG A 23 -24.22 17.68 -0.81
N ASP A 24 -23.85 16.47 -0.43
CA ASP A 24 -24.75 15.53 0.23
C ASP A 24 -24.90 15.84 1.71
N ASP A 25 -23.83 16.24 2.40
CA ASP A 25 -23.80 16.31 3.86
C ASP A 25 -23.38 17.68 4.41
N ALA A 26 -23.93 18.01 5.58
CA ALA A 26 -23.56 19.16 6.38
C ALA A 26 -23.62 18.77 7.87
N PHE A 27 -22.64 19.16 8.67
CA PHE A 27 -22.60 18.70 10.06
C PHE A 27 -22.15 19.78 11.07
N SER A 28 -22.50 19.56 12.33
CA SER A 28 -22.03 20.33 13.48
C SER A 28 -21.56 19.37 14.56
N VAL A 29 -20.39 19.65 15.13
CA VAL A 29 -19.82 18.92 16.26
C VAL A 29 -19.49 19.93 17.33
N VAL A 30 -20.06 19.76 18.53
CA VAL A 30 -19.88 20.68 19.66
C VAL A 30 -19.52 19.88 20.91
N PRO A 31 -18.45 20.22 21.65
CA PRO A 31 -18.14 19.57 22.92
C PRO A 31 -19.31 19.71 23.89
N ARG A 32 -19.65 18.64 24.59
CA ARG A 32 -20.72 18.68 25.59
C ARG A 32 -20.29 19.49 26.81
N ALA A 33 -21.26 20.18 27.43
CA ALA A 33 -21.01 21.01 28.60
C ALA A 33 -20.51 20.22 29.83
N ASP A 34 -20.82 18.93 29.91
CA ASP A 34 -20.33 18.00 30.95
C ASP A 34 -18.90 17.50 30.69
N GLY A 35 -18.28 17.88 29.57
CA GLY A 35 -16.97 17.45 29.14
C GLY A 35 -16.90 15.98 28.69
N ARG A 36 -18.04 15.30 28.55
CA ARG A 36 -18.10 13.88 28.20
C ARG A 36 -18.58 13.69 26.77
N GLY A 37 -17.65 13.91 25.83
CA GLY A 37 -17.87 13.70 24.41
C GLY A 37 -18.46 14.92 23.69
N TRP A 38 -19.13 14.68 22.56
CA TRP A 38 -19.59 15.72 21.64
C TRP A 38 -21.06 15.53 21.28
N ALA A 39 -21.81 16.63 21.21
CA ALA A 39 -23.08 16.66 20.52
C ALA A 39 -22.81 16.73 19.03
N VAL A 40 -23.42 15.81 18.27
CA VAL A 40 -23.26 15.69 16.83
C VAL A 40 -24.62 15.90 16.17
N GLU A 41 -24.64 16.74 15.13
CA GLU A 41 -25.78 16.93 14.25
C GLU A 41 -25.30 16.81 12.82
N VAL A 42 -25.90 15.91 12.05
CA VAL A 42 -25.61 15.68 10.64
C VAL A 42 -26.89 15.84 9.84
N HIS A 43 -26.82 16.58 8.76
CA HIS A 43 -27.88 16.73 7.78
C HIS A 43 -27.42 16.15 6.45
N ILE A 44 -28.24 15.27 5.89
CA ILE A 44 -28.04 14.73 4.55
C ILE A 44 -29.12 15.26 3.61
N ALA A 45 -28.75 15.70 2.40
CA ALA A 45 -29.65 16.24 1.37
C ALA A 45 -30.94 15.41 1.22
N GLY A 46 -32.10 16.05 1.34
CA GLY A 46 -33.44 15.43 1.28
C GLY A 46 -33.87 15.07 -0.14
N VAL A 47 -33.06 14.29 -0.86
CA VAL A 47 -33.29 13.93 -2.27
C VAL A 47 -34.64 13.26 -2.50
N ALA A 48 -35.11 12.42 -1.57
CA ALA A 48 -36.41 11.77 -1.65
C ALA A 48 -37.60 12.76 -1.71
N ASP A 49 -37.41 14.01 -1.25
CA ASP A 49 -38.43 15.06 -1.32
C ASP A 49 -38.44 15.78 -2.67
N VAL A 50 -37.32 15.69 -3.39
CA VAL A 50 -37.11 16.34 -4.69
C VAL A 50 -37.38 15.35 -5.83
N VAL A 51 -37.07 14.07 -5.62
CA VAL A 51 -37.15 13.01 -6.63
C VAL A 51 -38.29 12.06 -6.29
N GLU A 52 -39.48 12.40 -6.76
CA GLU A 52 -40.69 11.57 -6.62
C GLU A 52 -40.50 10.20 -7.30
N LEU A 53 -41.06 9.17 -6.67
CA LEU A 53 -41.02 7.79 -7.19
C LEU A 53 -41.76 7.71 -8.53
N GLY A 54 -41.09 7.15 -9.55
CA GLY A 54 -41.62 7.07 -10.93
C GLY A 54 -41.45 8.35 -11.76
N SER A 55 -40.81 9.40 -11.24
CA SER A 55 -40.45 10.57 -12.03
C SER A 55 -39.32 10.28 -13.02
N VAL A 56 -39.09 11.16 -14.00
CA VAL A 56 -37.96 11.04 -14.95
C VAL A 56 -36.61 11.03 -14.23
N ALA A 57 -36.47 11.81 -13.15
CA ALA A 57 -35.25 11.84 -12.35
C ALA A 57 -35.05 10.51 -11.60
N ASP A 58 -36.14 9.88 -11.13
CA ASP A 58 -36.10 8.56 -10.49
C ASP A 58 -35.70 7.46 -11.47
N GLU A 59 -36.34 7.39 -12.63
CA GLU A 59 -35.98 6.45 -13.69
C GLU A 59 -34.50 6.59 -14.07
N GLN A 60 -34.01 7.83 -14.18
CA GLN A 60 -32.61 8.10 -14.45
C GLN A 60 -31.69 7.66 -13.30
N ALA A 61 -32.09 7.89 -12.06
CA ALA A 61 -31.34 7.44 -10.89
C ALA A 61 -31.17 5.91 -10.88
N PHE A 62 -32.25 5.17 -11.14
CA PHE A 62 -32.22 3.71 -11.26
C PHE A 62 -31.47 3.23 -12.50
N LEU A 63 -31.51 3.97 -13.62
CA LEU A 63 -30.72 3.64 -14.82
C LEU A 63 -29.21 3.78 -14.54
N ARG A 64 -28.80 4.85 -13.85
CA ARG A 64 -27.38 5.18 -13.60
C ARG A 64 -26.82 4.48 -12.37
N ALA A 65 -27.64 4.22 -11.35
CA ALA A 65 -27.34 3.68 -10.02
C ALA A 65 -26.38 4.53 -9.15
N GLU A 66 -25.41 5.21 -9.76
CA GLU A 66 -24.45 6.10 -9.10
C GLU A 66 -24.01 7.25 -10.02
N THR A 67 -23.50 8.33 -9.43
CA THR A 67 -22.82 9.40 -10.18
C THR A 67 -21.48 8.89 -10.69
N ARG A 68 -21.15 9.19 -11.95
CA ARG A 68 -19.87 8.80 -12.56
C ARG A 68 -18.93 10.00 -12.65
N TYR A 69 -17.88 9.99 -11.83
CA TYR A 69 -16.79 10.97 -11.89
C TYR A 69 -15.75 10.53 -12.93
N LEU A 70 -15.75 11.16 -14.10
CA LEU A 70 -14.74 10.95 -15.13
C LEU A 70 -13.68 12.05 -15.04
N ARG A 71 -12.48 11.79 -15.58
CA ARG A 71 -11.37 12.76 -15.56
C ARG A 71 -11.74 14.14 -16.14
N SER A 72 -12.64 14.18 -17.12
CA SER A 72 -13.02 15.42 -17.83
C SER A 72 -14.40 15.97 -17.45
N ARG A 73 -15.26 15.17 -16.80
CA ARG A 73 -16.62 15.58 -16.44
C ARG A 73 -17.26 14.66 -15.41
N THR A 74 -18.22 15.18 -14.68
CA THR A 74 -19.14 14.39 -13.84
C THR A 74 -20.41 14.08 -14.62
N ILE A 75 -20.93 12.86 -14.47
CA ILE A 75 -22.25 12.48 -14.96
C ILE A 75 -23.13 12.22 -13.73
N PRO A 76 -23.92 13.22 -13.28
CA PRO A 76 -24.82 13.10 -12.13
C PRO A 76 -25.74 11.89 -12.19
N MET A 77 -26.00 11.23 -11.07
CA MET A 77 -27.00 10.16 -11.01
C MET A 77 -28.40 10.69 -11.36
N LEU A 78 -28.80 11.77 -10.69
CA LEU A 78 -30.14 12.38 -10.79
C LEU A 78 -30.31 13.26 -12.03
N GLY A 79 -29.20 13.69 -12.64
CA GLY A 79 -29.17 14.76 -13.63
C GLY A 79 -29.06 16.13 -12.97
N GLU A 80 -28.59 17.12 -13.73
CA GLU A 80 -28.21 18.42 -13.17
C GLU A 80 -29.37 19.13 -12.46
N THR A 81 -30.56 19.17 -13.05
CA THR A 81 -31.71 19.89 -12.46
C THR A 81 -32.12 19.32 -11.09
N ALA A 82 -32.25 18.00 -10.99
CA ALA A 82 -32.67 17.35 -9.74
C ALA A 82 -31.56 17.39 -8.68
N GLU A 83 -30.30 17.22 -9.09
CA GLU A 83 -29.14 17.39 -8.20
C GLU A 83 -29.10 18.81 -7.61
N GLN A 84 -29.22 19.86 -8.44
CA GLN A 84 -29.16 21.25 -7.97
C GLN A 84 -30.38 21.66 -7.13
N ALA A 85 -31.53 21.02 -7.32
CA ALA A 85 -32.70 21.22 -6.48
C ALA A 85 -32.53 20.62 -5.07
N ALA A 86 -31.76 19.54 -4.93
CA ALA A 86 -31.57 18.84 -3.66
C ALA A 86 -30.24 19.16 -2.93
N THR A 87 -29.18 19.52 -3.66
CA THR A 87 -27.84 19.82 -3.12
C THR A 87 -27.91 20.81 -1.97
N LEU A 88 -27.20 20.51 -0.87
CA LEU A 88 -27.20 21.39 0.30
C LEU A 88 -26.58 22.75 -0.05
N SER A 89 -27.12 23.80 0.55
CA SER A 89 -26.81 25.18 0.19
C SER A 89 -26.81 26.09 1.41
N SER A 90 -25.89 27.04 1.42
CA SER A 90 -25.87 28.17 2.35
C SER A 90 -26.89 29.25 2.00
N GLU A 91 -27.42 29.25 0.77
CA GLU A 91 -28.29 30.32 0.25
C GLU A 91 -29.78 29.97 0.27
N PHE A 92 -30.11 28.67 0.16
CA PHE A 92 -31.48 28.22 -0.02
C PHE A 92 -31.95 27.33 1.12
N VAL A 93 -33.27 27.34 1.35
CA VAL A 93 -33.91 26.35 2.21
C VAL A 93 -33.77 24.98 1.58
N ARG A 94 -33.31 23.99 2.35
CA ARG A 94 -33.14 22.60 1.91
C ARG A 94 -33.76 21.64 2.90
N THR A 95 -34.50 20.66 2.39
CA THR A 95 -34.93 19.51 3.20
C THR A 95 -33.76 18.55 3.38
N SER A 96 -33.81 17.77 4.44
CA SER A 96 -32.71 16.88 4.82
C SER A 96 -33.21 15.70 5.64
N LEU A 97 -32.47 14.60 5.61
CA LEU A 97 -32.47 13.62 6.68
C LEU A 97 -31.55 14.16 7.77
N ARG A 98 -32.12 14.43 8.95
CA ARG A 98 -31.38 14.94 10.11
C ARG A 98 -31.10 13.81 11.06
N VAL A 99 -29.84 13.68 11.46
CA VAL A 99 -29.36 12.72 12.46
C VAL A 99 -28.71 13.51 13.58
N THR A 100 -29.18 13.33 14.81
CA THR A 100 -28.55 13.91 16.00
C THR A 100 -28.15 12.81 16.97
N GLY A 101 -27.13 13.06 17.77
CA GLY A 101 -26.70 12.12 18.80
C GLY A 101 -25.56 12.66 19.65
N THR A 102 -25.08 11.83 20.56
CA THR A 102 -23.89 12.07 21.35
C THR A 102 -22.77 11.14 20.91
N LEU A 103 -21.66 11.70 20.45
CA LEU A 103 -20.43 10.94 20.29
C LEU A 103 -19.74 10.84 21.66
N THR A 104 -19.59 9.63 22.15
CA THR A 104 -18.90 9.33 23.41
C THR A 104 -17.38 9.38 23.24
N THR A 105 -16.67 9.51 24.36
CA THR A 105 -15.19 9.54 24.38
C THR A 105 -14.54 8.19 24.01
N ASP A 106 -15.31 7.10 23.98
CA ASP A 106 -14.90 5.79 23.47
C ASP A 106 -15.28 5.56 21.99
N GLY A 107 -15.75 6.61 21.29
CA GLY A 107 -15.96 6.57 19.85
C GLY A 107 -17.26 5.88 19.42
N ARG A 108 -18.33 6.03 20.20
CA ARG A 108 -19.67 5.51 19.85
C ARG A 108 -20.65 6.67 19.70
N LEU A 109 -21.41 6.67 18.62
CA LEU A 109 -22.53 7.61 18.44
C LEU A 109 -23.79 6.99 19.08
N VAL A 110 -24.25 7.57 20.18
CA VAL A 110 -25.38 7.09 21.00
C VAL A 110 -26.47 8.16 21.12
N ASP A 111 -27.60 7.83 21.76
CA ASP A 111 -28.76 8.71 21.91
C ASP A 111 -29.24 9.27 20.56
N VAL A 112 -29.23 8.41 19.54
CA VAL A 112 -29.45 8.78 18.15
C VAL A 112 -30.92 9.09 17.92
N THR A 113 -31.19 10.27 17.35
CA THR A 113 -32.51 10.64 16.83
C THR A 113 -32.41 10.89 15.33
N VAL A 114 -33.32 10.30 14.57
CA VAL A 114 -33.42 10.43 13.11
C VAL A 114 -34.74 11.10 12.78
N ASP A 115 -34.69 12.26 12.12
CA ASP A 115 -35.85 13.06 11.78
C ASP A 115 -35.75 13.62 10.35
N ARG A 116 -36.87 14.14 9.84
CA ARG A 116 -36.87 14.96 8.62
C ARG A 116 -36.59 16.41 9.00
N GLY A 117 -35.46 16.94 8.56
CA GLY A 117 -34.98 18.28 8.90
C GLY A 117 -35.15 19.28 7.76
N GLN A 118 -35.14 20.57 8.11
CA GLN A 118 -35.08 21.68 7.16
C GLN A 118 -33.94 22.62 7.56
N ILE A 119 -33.03 22.87 6.62
CA ILE A 119 -31.91 23.78 6.81
C ILE A 119 -32.33 25.14 6.28
N SER A 120 -32.25 26.18 7.12
CA SER A 120 -32.50 27.56 6.73
C SER A 120 -31.26 28.19 6.07
N PRO A 121 -31.45 29.16 5.15
CA PRO A 121 -30.35 29.96 4.60
C PRO A 121 -29.46 30.57 5.69
N GLY A 122 -28.17 30.61 5.44
CA GLY A 122 -27.16 31.13 6.36
C GLY A 122 -26.74 30.17 7.47
N ARG A 123 -27.37 29.00 7.60
CA ARG A 123 -26.95 27.98 8.59
C ARG A 123 -25.72 27.19 8.13
N CYS A 124 -25.58 26.94 6.83
CA CYS A 124 -24.43 26.22 6.28
C CYS A 124 -23.28 27.16 5.91
N VAL A 125 -22.06 26.66 6.05
CA VAL A 125 -20.83 27.29 5.54
C VAL A 125 -20.07 26.28 4.69
N ASP A 126 -19.72 26.72 3.49
CA ASP A 126 -18.92 25.98 2.52
C ASP A 126 -17.45 26.05 2.90
N ILE A 127 -16.76 24.91 2.93
CA ILE A 127 -15.33 24.82 3.30
C ILE A 127 -14.63 23.89 2.31
N ASP A 128 -13.52 24.35 1.72
CA ASP A 128 -12.66 23.45 0.95
C ASP A 128 -11.85 22.54 1.90
N HIS A 129 -11.72 21.25 1.58
CA HIS A 129 -10.76 20.35 2.21
C HIS A 129 -9.37 20.96 2.40
N ALA A 130 -8.90 21.77 1.46
CA ALA A 130 -7.59 22.43 1.48
C ALA A 130 -7.47 23.54 2.54
N ASP A 131 -8.57 24.16 2.94
CA ASP A 131 -8.58 25.29 3.88
C ASP A 131 -8.55 24.82 5.35
N VAL A 132 -9.09 23.63 5.63
CA VAL A 132 -9.23 23.09 6.99
C VAL A 132 -7.92 23.05 7.78
N PRO A 133 -6.77 22.61 7.24
CA PRO A 133 -5.50 22.63 7.99
C PRO A 133 -5.12 24.04 8.47
N ALA A 134 -5.29 25.07 7.63
CA ALA A 134 -4.96 26.44 8.00
C ALA A 134 -5.88 26.94 9.13
N ILE A 135 -7.18 26.65 9.03
CA ILE A 135 -8.17 27.02 10.06
C ILE A 135 -7.85 26.33 11.39
N LEU A 136 -7.47 25.06 11.38
CA LEU A 136 -7.09 24.33 12.59
C LEU A 136 -5.83 24.89 13.25
N THR A 137 -4.94 25.53 12.49
CA THR A 137 -3.73 26.17 13.05
C THR A 137 -3.94 27.62 13.50
N ASP A 138 -5.09 28.21 13.24
CA ASP A 138 -5.43 29.59 13.62
C ASP A 138 -6.55 29.61 14.67
N PRO A 139 -6.21 29.68 15.97
CA PRO A 139 -7.20 29.77 17.05
C PRO A 139 -8.10 31.01 17.00
N THR A 140 -7.74 32.03 16.21
CA THR A 140 -8.53 33.26 16.06
C THR A 140 -9.58 33.15 14.95
N HIS A 141 -9.49 32.13 14.09
CA HIS A 141 -10.43 31.90 13.02
C HIS A 141 -11.82 31.53 13.60
N PRO A 142 -12.93 32.14 13.13
CA PRO A 142 -14.27 31.89 13.70
C PRO A 142 -14.73 30.44 13.69
N LEU A 143 -14.30 29.66 12.69
CA LEU A 143 -14.65 28.23 12.56
C LEU A 143 -13.69 27.29 13.31
N HIS A 144 -12.58 27.80 13.86
CA HIS A 144 -11.58 26.98 14.54
C HIS A 144 -12.18 26.13 15.68
N PRO A 145 -13.01 26.68 16.60
CA PRO A 145 -13.54 25.88 17.71
C PRO A 145 -14.38 24.68 17.25
N GLN A 146 -15.18 24.85 16.19
CA GLN A 146 -16.04 23.80 15.66
C GLN A 146 -15.26 22.76 14.86
N LEU A 147 -14.29 23.19 14.05
CA LEU A 147 -13.42 22.27 13.30
C LEU A 147 -12.47 21.51 14.23
N ALA A 148 -11.95 22.13 15.28
CA ALA A 148 -11.13 21.45 16.29
C ALA A 148 -11.95 20.37 17.01
N ALA A 149 -13.19 20.68 17.39
CA ALA A 149 -14.09 19.69 17.98
C ALA A 149 -14.42 18.53 17.02
N ALA A 150 -14.59 18.83 15.73
CA ALA A 150 -14.82 17.82 14.70
C ALA A 150 -13.58 16.94 14.45
N ASP A 151 -12.38 17.51 14.48
CA ASP A 151 -11.12 16.75 14.39
C ASP A 151 -10.95 15.84 15.60
N ASP A 152 -11.09 16.35 16.82
CA ASP A 152 -11.00 15.56 18.05
C ASP A 152 -11.99 14.38 18.03
N ALA A 153 -13.24 14.65 17.66
CA ALA A 153 -14.28 13.63 17.48
C ALA A 153 -13.88 12.57 16.45
N ALA A 154 -13.35 12.98 15.29
CA ALA A 154 -12.91 12.08 14.23
C ALA A 154 -11.71 11.22 14.65
N GLN A 155 -10.75 11.78 15.41
CA GLN A 155 -9.62 11.01 15.96
C GLN A 155 -10.10 9.95 16.96
N VAL A 156 -11.10 10.26 17.79
CA VAL A 156 -11.70 9.29 18.72
C VAL A 156 -12.43 8.17 17.96
N LEU A 157 -13.23 8.50 16.94
CA LEU A 157 -13.87 7.52 16.07
C LEU A 157 -12.85 6.60 15.37
N LEU A 158 -11.80 7.19 14.79
CA LEU A 158 -10.74 6.46 14.11
C LEU A 158 -10.00 5.52 15.07
N THR A 159 -9.68 6.00 16.26
CA THR A 159 -8.99 5.20 17.29
C THR A 159 -9.86 4.01 17.71
N ALA A 160 -11.14 4.24 18.02
CA ALA A 160 -12.08 3.19 18.39
C ALA A 160 -12.22 2.12 17.29
N ARG A 161 -12.29 2.53 16.02
CA ARG A 161 -12.32 1.59 14.88
C ARG A 161 -11.04 0.78 14.74
N ARG A 162 -9.87 1.39 14.93
CA ARG A 162 -8.59 0.69 14.90
C ARG A 162 -8.48 -0.32 16.03
N ASP A 163 -8.84 0.09 17.25
CA ASP A 163 -8.84 -0.77 18.43
C ASP A 163 -9.86 -1.92 18.32
N GLY A 164 -10.97 -1.67 17.61
CA GLY A 164 -11.96 -2.69 17.24
C GLY A 164 -11.52 -3.64 16.11
N GLY A 165 -10.32 -3.45 15.53
CA GLY A 165 -9.77 -4.29 14.46
C GLY A 165 -10.40 -4.04 13.09
N ALA A 166 -10.85 -2.82 12.80
CA ALA A 166 -11.34 -2.41 11.49
C ALA A 166 -10.19 -2.11 10.52
N LEU A 167 -10.45 -2.23 9.22
CA LEU A 167 -9.53 -1.78 8.16
C LEU A 167 -9.58 -0.25 8.06
N ALA A 168 -8.98 0.43 9.04
CA ALA A 168 -8.96 1.90 9.15
C ALA A 168 -7.54 2.44 8.91
N PHE A 169 -7.22 2.66 7.63
CA PHE A 169 -5.92 3.13 7.17
C PHE A 169 -6.03 4.51 6.49
N TYR A 170 -5.17 5.45 6.90
CA TYR A 170 -5.05 6.77 6.26
C TYR A 170 -3.57 7.14 6.20
N ASP A 171 -3.06 7.35 4.99
CA ASP A 171 -1.73 7.90 4.70
C ASP A 171 -1.93 9.07 3.73
N LEU A 172 -2.24 10.23 4.32
CA LEU A 172 -2.49 11.45 3.56
C LEU A 172 -1.24 11.92 2.81
N THR A 173 -0.05 11.69 3.36
CA THR A 173 1.23 12.06 2.74
C THR A 173 1.44 11.33 1.42
N ARG A 174 1.21 10.01 1.39
CA ARG A 174 1.34 9.20 0.18
C ARG A 174 0.05 9.16 -0.65
N GLY A 175 -1.06 9.64 -0.10
CA GLY A 175 -2.36 9.73 -0.77
C GLY A 175 -3.10 8.39 -0.83
N TRP A 176 -3.12 7.65 0.27
CA TRP A 176 -3.82 6.37 0.38
C TRP A 176 -4.79 6.36 1.56
N ALA A 177 -5.99 5.80 1.37
CA ALA A 177 -6.92 5.52 2.46
C ALA A 177 -7.62 4.17 2.26
N ALA A 178 -8.03 3.54 3.35
CA ALA A 178 -9.00 2.46 3.29
C ALA A 178 -10.40 3.04 3.02
N SER A 179 -11.09 2.51 2.03
CA SER A 179 -12.50 2.82 1.78
C SER A 179 -13.41 2.06 2.75
N GLU A 180 -14.70 2.42 2.76
CA GLU A 180 -15.72 1.72 3.54
C GLU A 180 -15.81 0.22 3.21
N ASP A 181 -15.55 -0.19 1.96
CA ASP A 181 -15.49 -1.59 1.54
C ASP A 181 -14.20 -2.32 2.04
N GLY A 182 -13.29 -1.62 2.73
CA GLY A 182 -12.00 -2.15 3.20
C GLY A 182 -10.89 -2.18 2.14
N ALA A 183 -11.10 -1.56 0.97
CA ALA A 183 -10.11 -1.49 -0.09
C ALA A 183 -9.19 -0.27 0.10
N ILE A 184 -7.88 -0.43 -0.13
CA ILE A 184 -6.95 0.71 -0.13
C ILE A 184 -7.04 1.45 -1.47
N VAL A 185 -7.53 2.68 -1.44
CA VAL A 185 -7.78 3.55 -2.59
C VAL A 185 -6.86 4.77 -2.58
N ALA A 186 -6.57 5.30 -3.77
CA ALA A 186 -5.82 6.55 -3.91
C ALA A 186 -6.73 7.74 -3.60
N ILE A 187 -6.18 8.72 -2.88
CA ILE A 187 -6.81 10.00 -2.59
C ILE A 187 -6.27 11.04 -3.57
N ALA A 188 -7.17 11.83 -4.16
CA ALA A 188 -6.80 12.97 -5.01
C ALA A 188 -5.95 13.97 -4.21
N ALA A 189 -5.01 14.67 -4.85
CA ALA A 189 -3.99 15.45 -4.14
C ALA A 189 -4.61 16.55 -3.25
N GLU A 190 -5.64 17.21 -3.79
CA GLU A 190 -6.43 18.24 -3.15
C GLU A 190 -7.22 17.76 -1.91
N LEU A 191 -7.51 16.46 -1.81
CA LEU A 191 -8.24 15.88 -0.68
C LEU A 191 -7.31 15.31 0.40
N ARG A 192 -5.99 15.41 0.27
CA ARG A 192 -5.02 14.80 1.20
C ARG A 192 -4.82 15.63 2.48
N THR A 193 -5.91 15.99 3.13
CA THR A 193 -5.92 16.80 4.36
C THR A 193 -6.69 16.10 5.46
N VAL A 194 -6.54 16.57 6.70
CA VAL A 194 -7.26 16.03 7.87
C VAL A 194 -8.78 16.10 7.69
N ALA A 195 -9.27 17.05 6.90
CA ALA A 195 -10.67 17.16 6.51
C ALA A 195 -11.23 15.88 5.90
N TYR A 196 -10.43 15.15 5.11
CA TYR A 196 -10.86 13.86 4.55
C TYR A 196 -11.16 12.84 5.65
N VAL A 197 -10.33 12.79 6.70
CA VAL A 197 -10.53 11.91 7.85
C VAL A 197 -11.76 12.33 8.65
N ILE A 198 -11.93 13.64 8.88
CA ILE A 198 -13.10 14.21 9.59
C ILE A 198 -14.41 13.78 8.92
N VAL A 199 -14.56 14.06 7.63
CA VAL A 199 -15.78 13.73 6.88
C VAL A 199 -15.97 12.21 6.84
N GLN A 200 -14.93 11.45 6.51
CA GLN A 200 -15.03 10.00 6.36
C GLN A 200 -15.47 9.30 7.67
N GLU A 201 -14.89 9.65 8.81
CA GLU A 201 -15.23 9.03 10.10
C GLU A 201 -16.63 9.44 10.58
N LEU A 202 -17.01 10.72 10.44
CA LEU A 202 -18.35 11.19 10.78
C LEU A 202 -19.43 10.52 9.91
N MET A 203 -19.18 10.37 8.60
CA MET A 203 -20.13 9.72 7.70
C MET A 203 -20.23 8.21 7.96
N ILE A 204 -19.14 7.52 8.29
CA ILE A 204 -19.18 6.11 8.71
C ILE A 204 -20.02 5.96 9.99
N ALA A 205 -19.77 6.79 11.00
CA ALA A 205 -20.51 6.75 12.26
C ALA A 205 -22.01 7.06 12.07
N THR A 206 -22.33 8.02 11.20
CA THR A 206 -23.72 8.37 10.85
C THR A 206 -24.42 7.22 10.13
N ASN A 207 -23.75 6.60 9.15
CA ASN A 207 -24.25 5.44 8.42
C ASN A 207 -24.52 4.25 9.35
N GLU A 208 -23.63 3.98 10.31
CA GLU A 208 -23.84 2.96 11.34
C GLU A 208 -25.05 3.30 12.23
N ALA A 209 -25.09 4.51 12.78
CA ALA A 209 -26.15 4.96 13.67
C ALA A 209 -27.53 4.86 13.03
N VAL A 210 -27.68 5.30 11.78
CA VAL A 210 -28.95 5.20 11.05
C VAL A 210 -29.29 3.74 10.74
N ALA A 211 -28.30 2.90 10.41
CA ALA A 211 -28.55 1.47 10.20
C ALA A 211 -29.04 0.77 11.47
N LEU A 212 -28.43 1.05 12.62
CA LEU A 212 -28.86 0.53 13.92
C LEU A 212 -30.26 1.04 14.30
N TRP A 213 -30.52 2.33 14.15
CA TRP A 213 -31.85 2.90 14.37
C TRP A 213 -32.91 2.22 13.47
N CYS A 214 -32.61 1.98 12.20
CA CYS A 214 -33.53 1.26 11.31
C CYS A 214 -33.77 -0.19 11.76
N VAL A 215 -32.76 -0.88 12.29
CA VAL A 215 -32.93 -2.22 12.89
C VAL A 215 -33.86 -2.16 14.09
N GLU A 216 -33.68 -1.19 14.99
CA GLU A 216 -34.52 -0.99 16.18
C GLU A 216 -35.97 -0.67 15.81
N GLN A 217 -36.18 0.15 14.78
CA GLN A 217 -37.52 0.46 14.24
C GLN A 217 -38.13 -0.66 13.37
N GLY A 218 -37.39 -1.73 13.09
CA GLY A 218 -37.84 -2.84 12.23
C GLY A 218 -38.04 -2.44 10.77
N LEU A 219 -37.27 -1.47 10.27
CA LEU A 219 -37.40 -0.97 8.90
C LEU A 219 -36.65 -1.84 7.89
N PRO A 220 -37.31 -2.24 6.79
CA PRO A 220 -36.65 -2.97 5.71
C PRO A 220 -35.88 -1.98 4.84
N ILE A 221 -34.64 -1.66 5.20
CA ILE A 221 -33.70 -0.87 4.39
C ILE A 221 -32.71 -1.77 3.66
N LEU A 222 -31.99 -1.25 2.67
CA LEU A 222 -30.83 -1.94 2.08
C LEU A 222 -29.61 -1.76 2.98
N PHE A 223 -29.25 -2.79 3.74
CA PHE A 223 -27.98 -2.85 4.46
C PHE A 223 -26.82 -3.08 3.49
N ARG A 224 -25.68 -2.46 3.79
CA ARG A 224 -24.41 -2.70 3.11
C ARG A 224 -23.64 -3.77 3.88
N ASN A 225 -23.80 -5.01 3.48
CA ASN A 225 -23.19 -6.16 4.16
C ASN A 225 -21.83 -6.50 3.57
N HIS A 226 -20.84 -6.78 4.43
CA HIS A 226 -19.53 -7.25 4.01
C HIS A 226 -19.19 -8.51 4.78
N ARG A 227 -19.29 -9.68 4.14
CA ARG A 227 -18.97 -10.96 4.76
C ARG A 227 -17.47 -11.27 4.62
N PRO A 228 -16.81 -11.83 5.64
CA PRO A 228 -15.42 -12.26 5.51
C PRO A 228 -15.27 -13.32 4.41
N ASN A 229 -14.08 -13.35 3.81
CA ASN A 229 -13.67 -14.51 3.02
C ASN A 229 -13.08 -15.55 3.98
N PRO A 230 -13.49 -16.83 3.92
CA PRO A 230 -12.95 -17.87 4.81
C PRO A 230 -11.43 -18.03 4.78
N VAL A 231 -10.77 -17.56 3.72
CA VAL A 231 -9.31 -17.64 3.51
C VAL A 231 -8.61 -16.31 3.82
N ALA A 232 -9.34 -15.27 4.22
CA ALA A 232 -8.72 -14.03 4.68
C ALA A 232 -8.10 -14.25 6.07
N GLY A 233 -6.85 -13.83 6.24
CA GLY A 233 -6.23 -13.69 7.57
C GLY A 233 -6.96 -12.66 8.42
N SER A 234 -6.53 -12.50 9.67
CA SER A 234 -7.15 -11.52 10.56
C SER A 234 -6.94 -10.09 10.03
N THR A 235 -7.88 -9.20 10.33
CA THR A 235 -7.76 -7.79 9.95
C THR A 235 -6.50 -7.15 10.52
N ASP A 236 -6.09 -7.55 11.72
CA ASP A 236 -4.93 -7.00 12.42
C ASP A 236 -3.62 -7.40 11.74
N GLU A 237 -3.49 -8.66 11.30
CA GLU A 237 -2.37 -9.11 10.47
C GLU A 237 -2.29 -8.31 9.17
N LEU A 238 -3.42 -8.13 8.48
CA LEU A 238 -3.48 -7.35 7.24
C LEU A 238 -3.06 -5.89 7.47
N MET A 239 -3.51 -5.27 8.56
CA MET A 239 -3.14 -3.90 8.91
C MET A 239 -1.65 -3.77 9.25
N HIS A 240 -1.08 -4.75 9.96
CA HIS A 240 0.35 -4.79 10.24
C HIS A 240 1.17 -4.89 8.95
N GLU A 241 0.76 -5.75 8.01
CA GLU A 241 1.40 -5.86 6.70
C GLU A 241 1.29 -4.56 5.87
N ILE A 242 0.12 -3.91 5.86
CA ILE A 242 -0.09 -2.62 5.18
C ILE A 242 0.85 -1.57 5.76
N ALA A 243 0.94 -1.48 7.09
CA ALA A 243 1.80 -0.51 7.77
C ALA A 243 3.29 -0.77 7.48
N ALA A 244 3.72 -2.04 7.52
CA ALA A 244 5.10 -2.42 7.20
C ALA A 244 5.48 -2.10 5.75
N ALA A 245 4.53 -2.22 4.83
CA ALA A 245 4.76 -1.99 3.41
C ALA A 245 4.54 -0.56 2.94
N ALA A 246 3.93 0.32 3.74
CA ALA A 246 3.63 1.68 3.32
C ALA A 246 4.89 2.46 2.86
N GLY A 247 6.08 2.09 3.35
CA GLY A 247 7.37 2.65 2.93
C GLY A 247 7.97 2.08 1.64
N ASP A 248 7.47 0.96 1.14
CA ASP A 248 7.94 0.28 -0.07
C ASP A 248 6.82 0.27 -1.14
N PRO A 249 6.91 1.11 -2.18
CA PRO A 249 5.86 1.22 -3.19
C PRO A 249 5.52 -0.09 -3.91
N ASP A 250 6.50 -0.96 -4.14
CA ASP A 250 6.30 -2.21 -4.87
C ASP A 250 5.65 -3.27 -3.95
N LEU A 251 6.09 -3.35 -2.70
CA LEU A 251 5.46 -4.21 -1.69
C LEU A 251 4.03 -3.76 -1.40
N PHE A 252 3.80 -2.45 -1.26
CA PHE A 252 2.47 -1.88 -1.03
C PHE A 252 1.52 -2.17 -2.20
N ALA A 253 1.99 -2.05 -3.44
CA ALA A 253 1.21 -2.37 -4.62
C ALA A 253 0.81 -3.85 -4.68
N LYS A 254 1.74 -4.76 -4.34
CA LYS A 254 1.48 -6.21 -4.24
C LYS A 254 0.44 -6.51 -3.15
N LEU A 255 0.59 -5.93 -1.96
CA LEU A 255 -0.34 -6.12 -0.85
C LEU A 255 -1.74 -5.59 -1.16
N ARG A 256 -1.85 -4.43 -1.79
CA ARG A 256 -3.15 -3.92 -2.27
C ARG A 256 -3.82 -4.89 -3.23
N GLY A 257 -3.06 -5.48 -4.15
CA GLY A 257 -3.56 -6.52 -5.06
C GLY A 257 -4.08 -7.75 -4.30
N ARG A 258 -3.32 -8.21 -3.30
CA ARG A 258 -3.71 -9.33 -2.43
C ARG A 258 -4.98 -9.02 -1.62
N LEU A 259 -5.06 -7.85 -0.99
CA LEU A 259 -6.22 -7.40 -0.21
C LEU A 259 -7.52 -7.42 -1.02
N LEU A 260 -7.47 -6.93 -2.27
CA LEU A 260 -8.62 -6.96 -3.18
C LEU A 260 -9.05 -8.37 -3.57
N SER A 261 -8.13 -9.34 -3.55
CA SER A 261 -8.42 -10.76 -3.82
C SER A 261 -8.89 -11.53 -2.58
N THR A 262 -8.49 -11.08 -1.39
CA THR A 262 -8.84 -11.72 -0.12
C THR A 262 -10.15 -11.22 0.44
N LEU A 263 -10.54 -9.96 0.23
CA LEU A 263 -11.81 -9.42 0.73
C LEU A 263 -12.96 -9.74 -0.25
N ARG A 264 -14.12 -10.14 0.28
CA ARG A 264 -15.33 -10.25 -0.55
C ARG A 264 -15.85 -8.86 -0.86
N ALA A 265 -16.48 -8.72 -2.02
CA ALA A 265 -17.27 -7.54 -2.31
C ALA A 265 -18.39 -7.36 -1.26
N ALA A 266 -18.52 -6.16 -0.70
CA ALA A 266 -19.72 -5.80 0.04
C ALA A 266 -20.95 -5.76 -0.90
N THR A 267 -22.12 -6.09 -0.35
CA THR A 267 -23.38 -6.31 -1.07
C THR A 267 -24.54 -5.64 -0.37
N TYR A 268 -25.51 -5.14 -1.13
CA TYR A 268 -26.79 -4.68 -0.62
C TYR A 268 -27.75 -5.84 -0.38
N ASP A 269 -28.35 -5.90 0.81
CA ASP A 269 -29.39 -6.89 1.16
C ASP A 269 -30.35 -6.29 2.19
N PRO A 270 -31.65 -6.59 2.15
CA PRO A 270 -32.59 -6.17 3.19
C PRO A 270 -32.33 -6.82 4.57
N THR A 271 -31.54 -7.90 4.62
CA THR A 271 -31.16 -8.60 5.83
C THR A 271 -29.81 -8.11 6.33
N VAL A 272 -29.71 -7.75 7.60
CA VAL A 272 -28.45 -7.35 8.22
C VAL A 272 -27.53 -8.57 8.48
N HIS A 273 -26.26 -8.45 8.09
CA HIS A 273 -25.22 -9.45 8.30
C HIS A 273 -23.92 -8.86 8.88
N GLY A 274 -23.90 -7.55 9.11
CA GLY A 274 -22.71 -6.82 9.55
C GLY A 274 -21.72 -6.52 8.43
N HIS A 275 -20.69 -5.76 8.79
CA HIS A 275 -19.69 -5.24 7.87
C HIS A 275 -18.27 -5.57 8.33
N TYR A 276 -17.71 -6.66 7.81
CA TYR A 276 -16.40 -7.21 8.20
C TYR A 276 -15.27 -6.18 8.16
N GLY A 277 -15.10 -5.46 7.04
CA GLY A 277 -14.02 -4.48 6.90
C GLY A 277 -14.11 -3.29 7.85
N LEU A 278 -15.32 -2.96 8.33
CA LEU A 278 -15.56 -1.84 9.24
C LEU A 278 -15.72 -2.29 10.70
N ARG A 279 -15.85 -3.61 10.95
CA ARG A 279 -16.16 -4.23 12.24
C ARG A 279 -17.47 -3.75 12.88
N LEU A 280 -18.48 -3.48 12.05
CA LEU A 280 -19.78 -3.00 12.49
C LEU A 280 -20.85 -4.11 12.42
N SER A 281 -21.77 -4.13 13.37
CA SER A 281 -22.87 -5.11 13.42
C SER A 281 -23.97 -4.80 12.40
N ALA A 282 -24.17 -3.51 12.09
CA ALA A 282 -25.04 -3.03 11.03
C ALA A 282 -24.35 -1.85 10.32
N TYR A 283 -24.49 -1.78 8.99
CA TYR A 283 -24.01 -0.67 8.20
C TYR A 283 -24.91 -0.50 6.98
N SER A 284 -25.15 0.74 6.60
CA SER A 284 -25.97 1.09 5.44
C SER A 284 -25.42 2.37 4.82
N HIS A 285 -25.66 2.57 3.53
CA HIS A 285 -25.37 3.85 2.91
C HIS A 285 -26.62 4.73 3.00
N VAL A 286 -26.47 5.87 3.67
CA VAL A 286 -27.50 6.92 3.76
C VAL A 286 -26.94 8.33 3.56
N THR A 287 -25.63 8.53 3.65
CA THR A 287 -24.98 9.83 3.63
C THR A 287 -24.68 10.40 2.24
N SER A 288 -25.12 9.77 1.15
CA SER A 288 -24.84 10.26 -0.21
C SER A 288 -25.94 10.03 -1.27
N PRO A 289 -27.19 10.46 -1.01
CA PRO A 289 -28.33 10.23 -1.91
C PRO A 289 -28.29 10.99 -3.24
N LEU A 290 -27.47 12.04 -3.39
CA LEU A 290 -27.29 12.72 -4.69
C LEU A 290 -26.56 11.84 -5.70
N ARG A 291 -25.71 10.92 -5.21
CA ARG A 291 -24.75 10.16 -6.02
C ARG A 291 -24.84 8.65 -5.89
N ARG A 292 -25.70 8.11 -5.02
CA ARG A 292 -25.92 6.67 -4.85
C ARG A 292 -27.42 6.35 -4.70
N VAL A 293 -27.94 5.47 -5.55
CA VAL A 293 -29.38 5.13 -5.53
C VAL A 293 -29.77 4.31 -4.30
N ALA A 294 -28.83 3.57 -3.70
CA ALA A 294 -29.06 2.83 -2.47
C ALA A 294 -29.45 3.77 -1.31
N ASP A 295 -28.75 4.90 -1.19
CA ASP A 295 -29.05 5.95 -0.21
C ASP A 295 -30.42 6.57 -0.48
N LEU A 296 -30.79 6.83 -1.74
CA LEU A 296 -32.13 7.32 -2.10
C LEU A 296 -33.24 6.31 -1.74
N ILE A 297 -33.03 5.02 -2.00
CA ILE A 297 -33.97 3.95 -1.61
C ILE A 297 -34.17 3.95 -0.09
N ASN A 298 -33.06 3.98 0.66
CA ASN A 298 -33.09 3.99 2.12
C ASN A 298 -33.76 5.27 2.66
N GLN A 299 -33.45 6.43 2.09
CA GLN A 299 -34.05 7.70 2.50
C GLN A 299 -35.57 7.72 2.29
N ARG A 300 -36.08 7.14 1.18
CA ARG A 300 -37.53 7.01 0.95
C ARG A 300 -38.21 6.15 2.01
N ILE A 301 -37.59 5.04 2.40
CA ILE A 301 -38.12 4.16 3.44
C ILE A 301 -38.15 4.89 4.79
N ILE A 302 -37.07 5.59 5.14
CA ILE A 302 -36.97 6.36 6.37
C ILE A 302 -38.01 7.50 6.39
N PHE A 303 -38.12 8.29 5.33
CA PHE A 303 -39.11 9.38 5.26
C PHE A 303 -40.55 8.87 5.29
N ALA A 304 -40.87 7.79 4.59
CA ALA A 304 -42.21 7.19 4.68
C ALA A 304 -42.54 6.75 6.11
N HIS A 305 -41.57 6.20 6.84
CA HIS A 305 -41.76 5.85 8.26
C HIS A 305 -42.00 7.08 9.14
N LEU A 306 -41.17 8.12 9.00
CA LEU A 306 -41.29 9.37 9.75
C LEU A 306 -42.61 10.10 9.46
N ASP A 307 -43.10 10.03 8.22
CA ASP A 307 -44.38 10.60 7.80
C ASP A 307 -45.58 9.70 8.14
N HIS A 308 -45.37 8.57 8.82
CA HIS A 308 -46.39 7.54 9.10
C HIS A 308 -47.18 7.08 7.86
N SER A 309 -46.48 7.02 6.73
CA SER A 309 -47.02 6.66 5.41
C SER A 309 -46.71 5.20 5.05
N SER A 310 -47.34 4.70 3.98
CA SER A 310 -47.09 3.34 3.48
C SER A 310 -45.65 3.19 2.99
N ALA A 311 -45.04 2.02 3.25
CA ALA A 311 -43.70 1.71 2.75
C ALA A 311 -43.64 1.81 1.22
N PRO A 312 -42.61 2.47 0.66
CA PRO A 312 -42.50 2.70 -0.78
C PRO A 312 -42.18 1.43 -1.58
N TYR A 313 -41.63 0.40 -0.90
CA TYR A 313 -41.22 -0.86 -1.50
C TYR A 313 -41.72 -2.03 -0.65
N THR A 314 -42.17 -3.09 -1.30
CA THR A 314 -42.38 -4.38 -0.64
C THR A 314 -41.03 -5.06 -0.35
N GLY A 315 -41.00 -6.02 0.58
CA GLY A 315 -39.78 -6.78 0.87
C GLY A 315 -39.21 -7.51 -0.37
N GLU A 316 -40.07 -8.01 -1.25
CA GLU A 316 -39.67 -8.64 -2.51
C GLU A 316 -39.05 -7.62 -3.48
N GLN A 317 -39.68 -6.46 -3.65
CA GLN A 317 -39.13 -5.37 -4.47
C GLN A 317 -37.76 -4.94 -3.96
N LEU A 318 -37.62 -4.75 -2.65
CA LEU A 318 -36.37 -4.33 -2.03
C LEU A 318 -35.25 -5.36 -2.22
N ALA A 319 -35.56 -6.65 -2.04
CA ALA A 319 -34.62 -7.75 -2.31
C ALA A 319 -34.19 -7.79 -3.79
N ALA A 320 -35.12 -7.57 -4.72
CA ALA A 320 -34.83 -7.48 -6.15
C ALA A 320 -33.93 -6.28 -6.48
N LEU A 321 -34.18 -5.11 -5.87
CA LEU A 321 -33.34 -3.92 -6.01
C LEU A 321 -31.92 -4.17 -5.50
N GLY A 322 -31.76 -4.74 -4.30
CA GLY A 322 -30.45 -5.10 -3.76
C GLY A 322 -29.68 -6.06 -4.68
N THR A 323 -30.37 -7.09 -5.19
CA THR A 323 -29.80 -8.05 -6.15
C THR A 323 -29.36 -7.38 -7.45
N ASP A 324 -30.16 -6.45 -7.98
CA ASP A 324 -29.86 -5.70 -9.19
C ASP A 324 -28.62 -4.82 -9.03
N LEU A 325 -28.54 -4.06 -7.95
CA LEU A 325 -27.38 -3.22 -7.62
C LEU A 325 -26.10 -4.06 -7.50
N ASN A 326 -26.17 -5.19 -6.77
CA ASN A 326 -25.05 -6.11 -6.63
C ASN A 326 -24.58 -6.68 -7.99
N ARG A 327 -25.52 -7.04 -8.88
CA ARG A 327 -25.22 -7.52 -10.23
C ARG A 327 -24.50 -6.46 -11.05
N ARG A 328 -24.97 -5.21 -11.02
CA ARG A 328 -24.36 -4.08 -11.74
C ARG A 328 -22.96 -3.77 -11.22
N THR A 329 -22.77 -3.71 -9.90
CA THR A 329 -21.43 -3.50 -9.31
C THR A 329 -20.45 -4.60 -9.73
N ARG A 330 -20.89 -5.87 -9.73
CA ARG A 330 -20.05 -6.99 -10.20
C ARG A 330 -19.70 -6.87 -11.67
N ALA A 331 -20.68 -6.56 -12.52
CA ALA A 331 -20.47 -6.36 -13.96
C ALA A 331 -19.50 -5.20 -14.25
N ALA A 332 -19.63 -4.08 -13.54
CA ALA A 332 -18.72 -2.94 -13.67
C ALA A 332 -17.28 -3.28 -13.25
N ARG A 333 -17.10 -4.02 -12.15
CA ARG A 333 -15.78 -4.50 -11.71
C ARG A 333 -15.14 -5.43 -12.76
N GLU A 334 -15.92 -6.37 -13.31
CA GLU A 334 -15.43 -7.30 -14.33
C GLU A 334 -15.10 -6.58 -15.65
N ALA A 335 -15.95 -5.64 -16.08
CA ALA A 335 -15.69 -4.80 -17.26
C ALA A 335 -14.41 -3.97 -17.10
N LYS A 336 -14.18 -3.38 -15.92
CA LYS A 336 -12.96 -2.64 -15.60
C LYS A 336 -11.72 -3.55 -15.66
N LYS A 337 -11.80 -4.75 -15.06
CA LYS A 337 -10.74 -5.76 -15.11
C LYS A 337 -10.42 -6.17 -16.55
N ASN A 338 -11.43 -6.44 -17.37
CA ASN A 338 -11.27 -6.82 -18.77
C ASN A 338 -10.72 -5.67 -19.63
N HIS A 339 -11.15 -4.43 -19.38
CA HIS A 339 -10.58 -3.25 -20.02
C HIS A 339 -9.08 -3.14 -19.78
N PHE A 340 -8.62 -3.28 -18.53
CA PHE A 340 -7.19 -3.25 -18.22
C PHE A 340 -6.44 -4.42 -18.85
N LYS A 341 -7.03 -5.63 -18.86
CA LYS A 341 -6.43 -6.80 -19.52
C LYS A 341 -6.24 -6.57 -21.01
N HIS A 342 -7.25 -6.06 -21.71
CA HIS A 342 -7.16 -5.75 -23.14
C HIS A 342 -6.22 -4.58 -23.44
N ALA A 343 -6.21 -3.55 -22.58
CA ALA A 343 -5.26 -2.45 -22.71
C ALA A 343 -3.82 -2.93 -22.55
N ASP A 344 -3.55 -3.82 -21.59
CA ASP A 344 -2.22 -4.41 -21.38
C ASP A 344 -1.82 -5.28 -22.58
N GLN A 345 -2.72 -6.12 -23.08
CA GLN A 345 -2.50 -6.92 -24.31
C GLN A 345 -2.20 -6.04 -25.53
N ARG A 346 -2.92 -4.92 -25.68
CA ARG A 346 -2.71 -3.99 -26.81
C ARG A 346 -1.38 -3.26 -26.68
N ILE A 347 -1.03 -2.77 -25.48
CA ILE A 347 0.27 -2.14 -25.21
C ILE A 347 1.39 -3.12 -25.51
N VAL A 348 1.26 -4.37 -25.07
CA VAL A 348 2.26 -5.42 -25.35
C VAL A 348 2.34 -5.72 -26.85
N ALA A 349 1.21 -5.82 -27.55
CA ALA A 349 1.19 -6.04 -29.00
C ALA A 349 1.80 -4.88 -29.80
N GLU A 350 1.53 -3.63 -29.41
CA GLU A 350 2.14 -2.43 -30.01
C GLU A 350 3.64 -2.34 -29.70
N GLN A 351 4.07 -2.70 -28.49
CA GLN A 351 5.48 -2.68 -28.09
C GLN A 351 6.29 -3.82 -28.73
N ALA A 352 5.67 -4.98 -28.97
CA ALA A 352 6.30 -6.10 -29.66
C ALA A 352 6.65 -5.77 -31.12
N THR A 353 5.92 -4.82 -31.75
CA THR A 353 6.20 -4.35 -33.12
C THR A 353 7.08 -3.08 -33.16
N THR A 354 7.44 -2.52 -32.00
CA THR A 354 8.31 -1.35 -31.86
C THR A 354 9.77 -1.78 -31.66
N ASP A 355 10.71 -0.84 -31.76
CA ASP A 355 12.11 -1.04 -31.37
C ASP A 355 12.21 -1.53 -29.91
N LEU A 356 12.51 -2.83 -29.74
CA LEU A 356 12.61 -3.48 -28.44
C LEU A 356 13.74 -2.90 -27.57
N ALA A 357 14.77 -2.32 -28.19
CA ALA A 357 15.90 -1.70 -27.48
C ALA A 357 15.49 -0.42 -26.74
N ALA A 358 14.44 0.27 -27.20
CA ALA A 358 13.92 1.49 -26.58
C ALA A 358 13.01 1.22 -25.35
N LEU A 359 12.67 -0.05 -25.08
CA LEU A 359 11.79 -0.41 -23.97
C LEU A 359 12.53 -0.39 -22.63
N ASP A 360 11.91 0.19 -21.59
CA ASP A 360 12.37 0.00 -20.22
C ASP A 360 12.22 -1.47 -19.76
N SER A 361 12.87 -1.86 -18.66
CA SER A 361 12.85 -3.25 -18.17
C SER A 361 11.44 -3.76 -17.89
N ARG A 362 10.52 -2.91 -17.42
CA ARG A 362 9.14 -3.32 -17.09
C ARG A 362 8.33 -3.61 -18.36
N ARG A 363 8.47 -2.80 -19.39
CA ARG A 363 7.82 -2.99 -20.69
C ARG A 363 8.38 -4.20 -21.42
N PHE A 364 9.70 -4.33 -21.44
CA PHE A 364 10.37 -5.49 -22.02
C PHE A 364 9.93 -6.80 -21.35
N HIS A 365 9.88 -6.85 -20.02
CA HIS A 365 9.39 -8.01 -19.27
C HIS A 365 7.99 -8.47 -19.73
N LYS A 366 7.08 -7.52 -19.99
CA LYS A 366 5.73 -7.85 -20.47
C LYS A 366 5.72 -8.44 -21.87
N VAL A 367 6.54 -7.91 -22.78
CA VAL A 367 6.72 -8.45 -24.14
C VAL A 367 7.31 -9.86 -24.06
N LEU A 368 8.39 -10.03 -23.30
CA LEU A 368 9.04 -11.32 -23.08
C LEU A 368 8.06 -12.37 -22.54
N LYS A 369 7.27 -12.02 -21.51
CA LYS A 369 6.25 -12.90 -20.93
C LYS A 369 5.15 -13.28 -21.90
N ALA A 370 4.71 -12.36 -22.75
CA ALA A 370 3.68 -12.64 -23.74
C ALA A 370 4.19 -13.54 -24.87
N GLU A 371 5.45 -13.37 -25.29
CA GLU A 371 6.05 -14.15 -26.38
C GLU A 371 6.61 -15.51 -25.92
N ALA A 372 6.92 -15.68 -24.63
CA ALA A 372 7.48 -16.93 -24.07
C ALA A 372 6.62 -18.19 -24.29
N ALA A 373 5.31 -18.02 -24.54
CA ALA A 373 4.41 -19.13 -24.87
C ALA A 373 4.54 -19.64 -26.31
N GLY A 374 5.19 -18.87 -27.20
CA GLY A 374 5.40 -19.20 -28.61
C GLY A 374 6.87 -19.44 -28.94
N PRO A 375 7.21 -19.71 -30.21
CA PRO A 375 8.60 -19.82 -30.65
C PRO A 375 9.30 -18.45 -30.60
N LEU A 376 10.56 -18.44 -30.15
CA LEU A 376 11.42 -17.25 -30.17
C LEU A 376 11.63 -16.73 -31.60
N ARG A 377 11.32 -15.45 -31.82
CA ARG A 377 11.63 -14.72 -33.06
C ARG A 377 12.99 -14.02 -33.00
N ALA A 378 13.53 -13.69 -34.17
CA ALA A 378 14.89 -13.19 -34.33
C ALA A 378 15.13 -11.84 -33.62
N GLU A 379 14.18 -10.90 -33.66
CA GLU A 379 14.38 -9.58 -33.07
C GLU A 379 14.41 -9.63 -31.54
N LEU A 380 13.55 -10.45 -30.94
CA LEU A 380 13.55 -10.66 -29.49
C LEU A 380 14.82 -11.40 -29.04
N ALA A 381 15.29 -12.37 -29.83
CA ALA A 381 16.57 -13.04 -29.57
C ALA A 381 17.76 -12.05 -29.58
N ALA A 382 17.79 -11.14 -30.55
CA ALA A 382 18.81 -10.11 -30.65
C ALA A 382 18.76 -9.12 -29.46
N GLU A 383 17.57 -8.72 -29.03
CA GLU A 383 17.41 -7.84 -27.87
C GLU A 383 17.78 -8.53 -26.56
N LEU A 384 17.40 -9.80 -26.37
CA LEU A 384 17.82 -10.59 -25.21
C LEU A 384 19.35 -10.67 -25.12
N ALA A 385 20.01 -10.97 -26.25
CA ALA A 385 21.47 -10.96 -26.33
C ALA A 385 22.06 -9.59 -25.92
N ARG A 386 21.54 -8.49 -26.48
CA ARG A 386 21.99 -7.15 -26.15
C ARG A 386 21.80 -6.81 -24.67
N ARG A 387 20.66 -7.20 -24.08
CA ARG A 387 20.37 -6.96 -22.65
C ARG A 387 21.25 -7.77 -21.71
N VAL A 388 21.59 -9.00 -22.07
CA VAL A 388 22.58 -9.79 -21.33
C VAL A 388 23.95 -9.11 -21.39
N ASP A 389 24.41 -8.73 -22.58
CA ASP A 389 25.72 -8.10 -22.77
C ASP A 389 25.82 -6.73 -22.08
N ALA A 390 24.71 -6.01 -21.97
CA ALA A 390 24.63 -4.69 -21.35
C ALA A 390 24.27 -4.71 -19.84
N ASP A 391 24.20 -5.90 -19.22
CA ASP A 391 23.78 -6.09 -17.83
C ASP A 391 22.42 -5.41 -17.49
N LEU A 392 21.41 -5.69 -18.31
CA LEU A 392 20.04 -5.15 -18.18
C LEU A 392 19.01 -6.22 -17.82
N MET A 393 19.44 -7.47 -17.64
CA MET A 393 18.55 -8.59 -17.31
C MET A 393 18.11 -8.55 -15.86
N THR A 394 16.83 -8.81 -15.61
CA THR A 394 16.28 -8.87 -14.25
C THR A 394 15.89 -10.30 -13.86
N ALA A 395 15.85 -10.60 -12.56
CA ALA A 395 15.43 -11.92 -12.08
C ALA A 395 14.03 -12.36 -12.60
N PRO A 396 13.02 -11.48 -12.70
CA PRO A 396 11.76 -11.80 -13.38
C PRO A 396 11.90 -12.17 -14.86
N ASP A 397 12.80 -11.53 -15.60
CA ASP A 397 13.03 -11.86 -17.02
C ASP A 397 13.61 -13.26 -17.16
N VAL A 398 14.59 -13.59 -16.31
CA VAL A 398 15.20 -14.93 -16.28
C VAL A 398 14.20 -15.99 -15.86
N ALA A 399 13.33 -15.71 -14.88
CA ALA A 399 12.27 -16.62 -14.47
C ALA A 399 11.28 -16.92 -15.61
N VAL A 400 10.93 -15.92 -16.41
CA VAL A 400 10.10 -16.12 -17.63
C VAL A 400 10.86 -16.91 -18.69
N LEU A 401 12.17 -16.65 -18.86
CA LEU A 401 12.98 -17.37 -19.83
C LEU A 401 13.02 -18.86 -19.52
N ILE A 402 13.24 -19.27 -18.27
CA ILE A 402 13.32 -20.69 -17.92
C ILE A 402 11.98 -21.44 -18.10
N ASP A 403 10.85 -20.74 -18.13
CA ASP A 403 9.53 -21.32 -18.44
C ASP A 403 9.26 -21.52 -19.93
N ALA A 404 10.00 -20.83 -20.81
CA ALA A 404 9.76 -20.87 -22.24
C ALA A 404 10.11 -22.27 -22.78
N SER A 405 9.08 -23.01 -23.23
CA SER A 405 9.21 -24.44 -23.56
C SER A 405 9.51 -24.72 -25.03
N ALA A 406 9.37 -23.75 -25.92
CA ALA A 406 9.65 -23.96 -27.34
C ALA A 406 11.17 -24.15 -27.56
N PRO A 407 11.61 -25.15 -28.37
CA PRO A 407 13.04 -25.45 -28.54
C PRO A 407 13.90 -24.30 -29.07
N THR A 408 13.29 -23.31 -29.73
CA THR A 408 13.98 -22.13 -30.26
C THR A 408 14.54 -21.20 -29.17
N TRP A 409 14.09 -21.34 -27.91
CA TRP A 409 14.58 -20.56 -26.78
C TRP A 409 15.88 -21.10 -26.18
N LEU A 410 16.16 -22.40 -26.32
CA LEU A 410 17.26 -23.07 -25.63
C LEU A 410 18.64 -22.40 -25.82
N PRO A 411 19.04 -21.97 -27.04
CA PRO A 411 20.33 -21.33 -27.23
C PRO A 411 20.48 -20.01 -26.44
N VAL A 412 19.43 -19.19 -26.39
CA VAL A 412 19.49 -17.91 -25.66
C VAL A 412 19.32 -18.13 -24.16
N GLN A 413 18.50 -19.10 -23.73
CA GLN A 413 18.36 -19.43 -22.32
C GLN A 413 19.71 -19.86 -21.73
N LEU A 414 20.43 -20.77 -22.41
CA LEU A 414 21.75 -21.22 -21.97
C LEU A 414 22.76 -20.07 -21.94
N ARG A 415 22.78 -19.21 -22.97
CA ARG A 415 23.64 -18.02 -22.99
C ARG A 415 23.36 -17.09 -21.80
N VAL A 416 22.08 -16.79 -21.54
CA VAL A 416 21.67 -15.93 -20.42
C VAL A 416 22.11 -16.54 -19.08
N LEU A 417 21.81 -17.83 -18.85
CA LEU A 417 22.17 -18.49 -17.60
C LEU A 417 23.68 -18.58 -17.41
N ASP A 418 24.44 -18.96 -18.44
CA ASP A 418 25.89 -19.11 -18.36
C ASP A 418 26.54 -17.74 -18.09
N THR A 419 26.13 -16.68 -18.78
CA THR A 419 26.65 -15.32 -18.53
C THR A 419 26.29 -14.83 -17.13
N LEU A 420 25.03 -14.98 -16.67
CA LEU A 420 24.62 -14.51 -15.35
C LEU A 420 25.20 -15.35 -14.21
N ALA A 421 25.51 -16.63 -14.44
CA ALA A 421 26.22 -17.45 -13.47
C ALA A 421 27.63 -16.89 -13.19
N ASP A 422 28.29 -16.40 -14.24
CA ASP A 422 29.62 -15.81 -14.14
C ASP A 422 29.61 -14.36 -13.61
N THR A 423 28.68 -13.52 -14.08
CA THR A 423 28.66 -12.09 -13.75
C THR A 423 27.79 -11.72 -12.54
N HIS A 424 26.72 -12.49 -12.28
CA HIS A 424 25.74 -12.25 -11.21
C HIS A 424 25.37 -13.54 -10.44
N PRO A 425 26.34 -14.23 -9.83
CA PRO A 425 26.06 -15.42 -9.01
C PRO A 425 25.03 -15.13 -7.91
N GLU A 426 25.00 -13.89 -7.39
CA GLU A 426 24.06 -13.45 -6.36
C GLU A 426 22.59 -13.37 -6.78
N MET A 427 22.31 -13.36 -8.09
CA MET A 427 20.95 -13.25 -8.60
C MET A 427 20.18 -14.60 -8.56
N SER A 428 20.87 -15.73 -8.49
CA SER A 428 20.26 -17.07 -8.52
C SER A 428 19.17 -17.33 -7.48
N PRO A 429 19.26 -16.91 -6.19
CA PRO A 429 18.19 -17.15 -5.23
C PRO A 429 16.94 -16.32 -5.54
N SER A 430 17.12 -15.11 -6.09
CA SER A 430 16.02 -14.26 -6.51
C SER A 430 15.28 -14.83 -7.72
N VAL A 431 16.00 -15.40 -8.70
CA VAL A 431 15.38 -16.09 -9.85
C VAL A 431 14.53 -17.26 -9.37
N ALA A 432 15.10 -18.15 -8.55
CA ALA A 432 14.37 -19.30 -8.00
C ALA A 432 13.13 -18.87 -7.18
N SER A 433 13.26 -17.81 -6.37
CA SER A 433 12.14 -17.27 -5.60
C SER A 433 11.04 -16.68 -6.49
N VAL A 434 11.39 -15.91 -7.53
CA VAL A 434 10.41 -15.31 -8.43
C VAL A 434 9.69 -16.39 -9.23
N TRP A 435 10.43 -17.38 -9.71
CA TRP A 435 9.86 -18.53 -10.40
C TRP A 435 8.85 -19.30 -9.52
N ARG A 436 9.20 -19.56 -8.25
CA ARG A 436 8.31 -20.22 -7.28
C ARG A 436 7.03 -19.42 -7.04
N GLN A 437 7.11 -18.10 -6.98
CA GLN A 437 5.93 -17.24 -6.84
C GLN A 437 4.98 -17.34 -8.05
N ALA A 438 5.53 -17.58 -9.25
CA ALA A 438 4.73 -17.82 -10.45
C ALA A 438 4.14 -19.24 -10.51
N HIS A 439 4.73 -20.21 -9.78
CA HIS A 439 4.34 -21.61 -9.76
C HIS A 439 4.07 -22.14 -8.34
N PRO A 440 3.02 -21.66 -7.67
CA PRO A 440 2.76 -22.00 -6.27
C PRO A 440 2.46 -23.49 -6.04
N ASP A 441 2.00 -24.20 -7.08
CA ASP A 441 1.69 -25.63 -7.03
C ASP A 441 2.91 -26.54 -7.24
N GLN A 442 4.07 -25.97 -7.60
CA GLN A 442 5.31 -26.71 -7.82
C GLN A 442 6.13 -26.81 -6.54
N LEU A 443 6.92 -27.88 -6.42
CA LEU A 443 7.84 -28.03 -5.31
C LEU A 443 8.91 -26.92 -5.33
N PRO A 444 9.33 -26.41 -4.16
CA PRO A 444 10.44 -25.48 -4.07
C PRO A 444 11.71 -26.11 -4.63
N THR A 445 12.61 -25.28 -5.18
CA THR A 445 13.98 -25.73 -5.45
C THR A 445 14.63 -26.14 -4.13
N ASP A 446 14.98 -27.42 -4.03
CA ASP A 446 15.64 -27.96 -2.84
C ASP A 446 17.14 -27.70 -2.92
N LEU A 447 17.78 -27.48 -1.76
CA LEU A 447 19.19 -27.12 -1.67
C LEU A 447 19.88 -27.97 -0.62
N GLU A 448 20.75 -28.85 -1.09
CA GLU A 448 21.59 -29.68 -0.26
C GLU A 448 22.95 -29.03 -0.06
N ILE A 449 23.47 -29.08 1.17
CA ILE A 449 24.77 -28.50 1.51
C ILE A 449 25.55 -29.52 2.34
N ARG A 450 26.84 -29.63 2.04
CA ARG A 450 27.84 -30.38 2.80
C ARG A 450 29.01 -29.46 3.13
N ARG A 451 29.68 -29.75 4.24
CA ARG A 451 30.88 -29.04 4.68
C ARG A 451 32.00 -30.04 4.92
N ASN A 452 33.19 -29.72 4.46
CA ASN A 452 34.43 -30.46 4.70
C ASN A 452 35.58 -29.47 5.01
N GLY A 453 36.74 -29.98 5.41
CA GLY A 453 37.92 -29.17 5.75
C GLY A 453 37.93 -28.66 7.20
N ALA A 454 39.10 -28.18 7.63
CA ALA A 454 39.29 -27.65 8.98
C ALA A 454 38.56 -26.32 9.19
N ASP A 455 38.26 -25.96 10.45
CA ASP A 455 37.52 -24.73 10.77
C ASP A 455 38.19 -23.45 10.24
N HIS A 456 39.51 -23.45 10.11
CA HIS A 456 40.29 -22.34 9.56
C HIS A 456 40.41 -22.36 8.03
N ASN A 457 39.91 -23.39 7.36
CA ASN A 457 39.83 -23.49 5.90
C ASN A 457 38.64 -24.37 5.46
N PRO A 458 37.39 -23.91 5.70
CA PRO A 458 36.21 -24.70 5.39
C PRO A 458 35.96 -24.73 3.88
N LEU A 459 35.59 -25.91 3.39
CA LEU A 459 35.12 -26.12 2.03
C LEU A 459 33.63 -26.50 2.09
N PHE A 460 32.81 -25.84 1.28
CA PHE A 460 31.39 -26.12 1.17
C PHE A 460 31.09 -26.70 -0.20
N ALA A 461 30.25 -27.72 -0.24
CA ALA A 461 29.66 -28.24 -1.46
C ALA A 461 28.15 -28.04 -1.37
N ALA A 462 27.53 -27.50 -2.42
CA ALA A 462 26.08 -27.39 -2.51
C ALA A 462 25.56 -27.99 -3.81
N ARG A 463 24.35 -28.52 -3.78
CA ARG A 463 23.63 -29.05 -4.94
C ARG A 463 22.18 -28.61 -4.83
N ALA A 464 21.59 -28.19 -5.94
CA ALA A 464 20.18 -27.83 -5.98
C ALA A 464 19.38 -28.79 -6.87
N THR A 465 18.12 -29.02 -6.51
CA THR A 465 17.17 -29.83 -7.27
C THR A 465 15.99 -28.95 -7.68
N HIS A 466 15.80 -28.75 -8.98
CA HIS A 466 14.74 -27.90 -9.53
C HIS A 466 13.85 -28.72 -10.45
N LEU A 467 12.52 -28.68 -10.24
CA LEU A 467 11.55 -29.48 -11.01
C LEU A 467 11.91 -30.98 -11.09
N ASN A 468 12.38 -31.56 -9.96
CA ASN A 468 12.88 -32.93 -9.85
C ASN A 468 14.10 -33.27 -10.72
N ILE A 469 14.81 -32.27 -11.26
CA ILE A 469 16.08 -32.45 -11.95
C ILE A 469 17.20 -31.98 -11.01
N ARG A 470 18.13 -32.87 -10.69
CA ARG A 470 19.27 -32.56 -9.82
C ARG A 470 20.37 -31.91 -10.64
N GLY A 471 20.85 -30.76 -10.16
CA GLY A 471 22.07 -30.13 -10.65
C GLY A 471 23.33 -30.85 -10.16
N PRO A 472 24.51 -30.47 -10.69
CA PRO A 472 25.79 -30.94 -10.18
C PRO A 472 26.12 -30.32 -8.82
N TRP A 473 27.10 -30.91 -8.13
CA TRP A 473 27.72 -30.28 -6.97
C TRP A 473 28.54 -29.06 -7.39
N ALA A 474 28.38 -27.96 -6.67
CA ALA A 474 29.22 -26.77 -6.75
C ALA A 474 29.98 -26.60 -5.43
N THR A 475 31.31 -26.42 -5.51
CA THR A 475 32.17 -26.28 -4.34
C THR A 475 32.72 -24.86 -4.21
N ALA A 476 32.77 -24.32 -2.99
CA ALA A 476 33.40 -23.03 -2.70
C ALA A 476 33.95 -22.96 -1.28
N ALA A 477 34.89 -22.03 -1.04
CA ALA A 477 35.44 -21.76 0.31
C ALA A 477 34.44 -21.13 1.29
N ALA A 478 33.27 -20.70 0.79
CA ALA A 478 32.19 -20.16 1.59
C ALA A 478 30.85 -20.77 1.18
N LYS A 479 29.94 -20.89 2.15
CA LYS A 479 28.60 -21.47 1.95
C LYS A 479 27.81 -20.76 0.85
N LYS A 480 27.69 -19.44 0.93
CA LYS A 480 26.82 -18.65 0.03
C LYS A 480 27.22 -18.73 -1.46
N PRO A 481 28.50 -18.62 -1.85
CA PRO A 481 28.91 -18.86 -3.23
C PRO A 481 28.63 -20.29 -3.72
N ALA A 482 28.80 -21.31 -2.88
CA ALA A 482 28.46 -22.69 -3.25
C ALA A 482 26.96 -22.82 -3.55
N GLU A 483 26.10 -22.27 -2.69
CA GLU A 483 24.65 -22.26 -2.88
C GLU A 483 24.24 -21.55 -4.18
N GLN A 484 24.82 -20.38 -4.44
CA GLN A 484 24.54 -19.57 -5.63
C GLN A 484 24.91 -20.30 -6.92
N ALA A 485 26.11 -20.90 -6.96
CA ALA A 485 26.55 -21.70 -8.09
C ALA A 485 25.68 -22.94 -8.30
N ALA A 486 25.30 -23.62 -7.21
CA ALA A 486 24.43 -24.79 -7.26
C ALA A 486 23.05 -24.47 -7.84
N LEU A 487 22.45 -23.32 -7.47
CA LEU A 487 21.16 -22.88 -8.00
C LEU A 487 21.22 -22.61 -9.51
N TRP A 488 22.23 -21.87 -9.99
CA TRP A 488 22.40 -21.65 -11.42
C TRP A 488 22.61 -22.97 -12.18
N ALA A 489 23.43 -23.86 -11.63
CA ALA A 489 23.70 -25.16 -12.22
C ALA A 489 22.45 -26.05 -12.29
N ALA A 490 21.57 -25.98 -11.30
CA ALA A 490 20.29 -26.71 -11.30
C ALA A 490 19.29 -26.14 -12.33
N LEU A 491 19.18 -24.82 -12.47
CA LEU A 491 18.36 -24.20 -13.51
C LEU A 491 18.86 -24.60 -14.91
N ARG A 492 20.18 -24.59 -15.10
CA ARG A 492 20.80 -25.03 -16.35
C ARG A 492 20.55 -26.52 -16.63
N ALA A 493 20.72 -27.37 -15.62
CA ALA A 493 20.47 -28.81 -15.71
C ALA A 493 19.02 -29.12 -16.08
N GLN A 494 18.07 -28.33 -15.54
CA GLN A 494 16.66 -28.44 -15.91
C GLN A 494 16.42 -28.11 -17.39
N LEU A 495 17.01 -27.03 -17.91
CA LEU A 495 16.87 -26.67 -19.33
C LEU A 495 17.49 -27.71 -20.27
N THR A 496 18.62 -28.32 -19.89
CA THR A 496 19.28 -29.34 -20.70
C THR A 496 18.72 -30.75 -20.48
N GLY A 497 17.78 -30.93 -19.54
CA GLY A 497 17.25 -32.24 -19.15
C GLY A 497 18.32 -33.18 -18.56
N THR A 498 19.37 -32.62 -17.96
CA THR A 498 20.52 -33.39 -17.44
C THR A 498 20.35 -33.63 -15.94
N ASP A 499 19.79 -34.77 -15.56
CA ASP A 499 19.71 -35.16 -14.14
C ASP A 499 21.04 -35.76 -13.68
N HIS A 500 21.69 -35.08 -12.72
CA HIS A 500 22.97 -35.52 -12.17
C HIS A 500 22.78 -36.65 -11.14
N PRO A 501 23.69 -37.64 -11.10
CA PRO A 501 23.55 -38.79 -10.22
C PRO A 501 23.64 -38.41 -8.73
N ASP A 502 23.04 -39.23 -7.88
CA ASP A 502 23.10 -39.05 -6.43
C ASP A 502 24.44 -39.54 -5.85
N THR A 503 25.51 -38.83 -6.17
CA THR A 503 26.85 -39.12 -5.66
C THR A 503 27.26 -38.08 -4.60
N GLU A 504 28.15 -38.46 -3.69
CA GLU A 504 28.78 -37.51 -2.77
C GLU A 504 29.64 -36.48 -3.54
N PRO A 505 29.82 -35.24 -3.02
CA PRO A 505 30.63 -34.23 -3.67
C PRO A 505 32.10 -34.63 -3.70
N GLU A 506 32.75 -34.37 -4.84
CA GLU A 506 34.20 -34.47 -4.93
C GLU A 506 34.85 -33.28 -4.23
N TRP A 507 35.68 -33.55 -3.22
CA TRP A 507 36.38 -32.53 -2.45
C TRP A 507 37.78 -32.31 -3.02
N ALA A 508 38.12 -31.06 -3.35
CA ALA A 508 39.49 -30.71 -3.75
C ALA A 508 40.47 -30.99 -2.60
N THR A 509 41.45 -31.89 -2.82
CA THR A 509 42.49 -32.23 -1.84
C THR A 509 43.53 -31.12 -1.78
N THR A 510 43.76 -30.55 -0.60
CA THR A 510 44.86 -29.57 -0.39
C THR A 510 46.19 -30.33 -0.29
N PRO A 511 47.29 -29.89 -0.95
CA PRO A 511 48.61 -30.49 -0.74
C PRO A 511 49.11 -30.22 0.69
N GLU A 512 49.70 -31.24 1.31
CA GLU A 512 50.24 -31.19 2.68
C GLU A 512 51.44 -30.23 2.76
N PRO A 513 51.54 -29.32 3.76
CA PRO A 513 52.72 -28.47 3.93
C PRO A 513 53.93 -29.29 4.42
N PRO A 514 55.18 -28.97 4.01
CA PRO A 514 56.36 -29.68 4.50
C PRO A 514 56.62 -29.36 5.98
N GLU A 515 57.07 -30.37 6.74
CA GLU A 515 57.33 -30.32 8.19
C GLU A 515 58.32 -29.19 8.59
N PRO A 516 58.09 -28.51 9.72
CA PRO A 516 58.99 -27.48 10.22
C PRO A 516 60.26 -28.09 10.84
N THR A 517 61.42 -27.69 10.35
CA THR A 517 62.73 -28.00 10.94
C THR A 517 62.97 -27.17 12.21
N THR A 518 63.42 -27.84 13.26
CA THR A 518 63.66 -27.27 14.60
C THR A 518 65.01 -26.53 14.67
N PRO A 519 65.10 -25.30 15.22
CA PRO A 519 66.37 -24.66 15.55
C PRO A 519 66.82 -24.97 17.01
N PRO A 520 68.14 -24.95 17.31
CA PRO A 520 68.69 -25.29 18.62
C PRO A 520 68.54 -24.17 19.68
N PRO A 521 68.71 -24.45 20.98
CA PRO A 521 68.27 -23.56 22.06
C PRO A 521 69.29 -22.44 22.36
N ALA A 522 68.77 -21.27 22.72
CA ALA A 522 69.55 -20.11 23.17
C ALA A 522 69.82 -20.13 24.70
N PRO A 523 70.94 -19.55 25.18
CA PRO A 523 71.17 -19.33 26.60
C PRO A 523 70.58 -17.98 27.09
N LYS A 524 70.42 -17.92 28.41
CA LYS A 524 69.58 -17.04 29.24
C LYS A 524 70.03 -15.58 29.37
N ASP A 525 69.01 -14.71 29.49
CA ASP A 525 68.83 -13.48 30.28
C ASP A 525 70.01 -12.59 30.70
N SER A 526 69.85 -11.30 30.40
CA SER A 526 69.92 -10.24 31.42
C SER A 526 69.17 -9.01 30.91
N GLY A 527 68.16 -8.56 31.65
CA GLY A 527 67.23 -7.50 31.25
C GLY A 527 67.62 -6.08 31.67
N ALA A 528 66.84 -5.12 31.17
CA ALA A 528 66.30 -3.97 31.93
C ALA A 528 65.35 -3.15 31.03
N THR A 529 64.08 -3.14 31.44
CA THR A 529 63.04 -2.09 31.34
C THR A 529 63.20 -0.90 30.38
N SER A 530 62.22 -0.74 29.47
CA SER A 530 61.68 0.58 29.09
C SER A 530 60.28 0.45 28.46
N SER A 531 59.32 1.18 29.05
CA SER A 531 58.12 1.79 28.43
C SER A 531 57.34 1.03 27.35
N ALA A 532 56.15 0.54 27.72
CA ALA A 532 55.10 0.17 26.78
C ALA A 532 54.44 1.45 26.20
N GLU A 533 54.81 1.81 24.98
CA GLU A 533 53.96 2.59 24.08
C GLU A 533 53.04 1.62 23.31
N PRO A 534 51.74 1.96 23.11
CA PRO A 534 50.85 1.15 22.28
C PRO A 534 51.23 1.33 20.80
N HIS A 535 51.68 0.24 20.17
CA HIS A 535 51.92 0.24 18.73
C HIS A 535 50.60 0.43 17.95
N CYS A 536 50.47 1.64 17.43
CA CYS A 536 50.35 1.95 16.00
C CYS A 536 49.30 1.16 15.20
N THR A 537 48.14 1.82 15.03
CA THR A 537 47.43 2.02 13.76
C THR A 537 47.52 0.88 12.73
N THR A 538 46.56 -0.03 12.79
CA THR A 538 46.15 -0.82 11.63
C THR A 538 45.67 0.13 10.52
N ALA A 539 46.34 0.08 9.37
CA ALA A 539 45.91 0.76 8.15
C ALA A 539 44.47 0.36 7.78
N PRO A 540 43.63 1.26 7.22
CA PRO A 540 42.28 0.91 6.78
C PRO A 540 42.38 -0.12 5.65
N ALA A 541 41.66 -1.24 5.78
CA ALA A 541 41.51 -2.21 4.71
C ALA A 541 40.87 -1.50 3.50
N ALA A 542 41.54 -1.54 2.35
CA ALA A 542 41.08 -0.90 1.12
C ALA A 542 39.69 -1.45 0.72
N LEU A 543 38.69 -0.57 0.69
CA LEU A 543 37.35 -0.89 0.22
C LEU A 543 37.39 -1.04 -1.31
N ASN A 544 36.81 -2.12 -1.83
CA ASN A 544 36.82 -2.42 -3.25
C ASN A 544 35.76 -1.56 -3.98
N LEU A 545 36.18 -0.39 -4.47
CA LEU A 545 35.29 0.63 -5.03
C LEU A 545 35.54 0.81 -6.53
N ASP A 546 34.53 0.47 -7.33
CA ASP A 546 34.53 0.66 -8.80
C ASP A 546 33.62 1.86 -9.16
N GLY A 547 34.11 2.74 -10.04
CA GLY A 547 33.47 4.02 -10.38
C GLY A 547 32.06 3.90 -10.97
N ALA A 548 31.73 2.76 -11.58
CA ALA A 548 30.38 2.46 -12.07
C ALA A 548 29.33 2.26 -10.94
N LYS A 549 29.76 2.08 -9.68
CA LYS A 549 28.88 1.81 -8.52
C LYS A 549 28.43 3.07 -7.77
N LYS A 550 29.03 4.25 -8.01
CA LYS A 550 28.75 5.48 -7.26
C LYS A 550 27.30 5.97 -7.43
N SER A 551 26.79 5.97 -8.66
CA SER A 551 25.41 6.41 -8.95
C SER A 551 24.35 5.51 -8.28
N LYS A 552 24.59 4.19 -8.27
CA LYS A 552 23.72 3.20 -7.59
C LYS A 552 23.85 3.26 -6.06
N ALA A 553 25.01 3.67 -5.54
CA ALA A 553 25.21 3.90 -4.11
C ALA A 553 24.44 5.14 -3.62
N LEU A 554 24.45 6.22 -4.40
CA LEU A 554 23.77 7.48 -4.03
C LEU A 554 22.24 7.42 -4.12
N SER A 555 21.67 6.47 -4.87
CA SER A 555 20.20 6.29 -4.94
C SER A 555 19.61 5.69 -3.65
N ASN A 556 20.39 4.93 -2.89
CA ASN A 556 20.02 4.45 -1.55
C ASN A 556 21.26 4.27 -0.66
N PRO A 557 21.84 5.37 -0.15
CA PRO A 557 23.16 5.37 0.47
C PRO A 557 23.19 4.61 1.81
N THR A 558 22.11 4.65 2.58
CA THR A 558 22.01 3.95 3.86
C THR A 558 22.03 2.43 3.67
N ALA A 559 21.21 1.90 2.75
CA ALA A 559 21.18 0.47 2.46
C ALA A 559 22.46 0.01 1.76
N TRP A 560 23.03 0.87 0.92
CA TRP A 560 24.28 0.58 0.24
C TRP A 560 25.46 0.47 1.22
N LEU A 561 25.60 1.37 2.20
CA LEU A 561 26.64 1.27 3.24
C LEU A 561 26.49 0.01 4.11
N MET A 562 25.26 -0.38 4.43
CA MET A 562 24.99 -1.65 5.13
C MET A 562 25.46 -2.85 4.31
N SER A 563 25.13 -2.86 3.01
CA SER A 563 25.57 -3.90 2.08
C SER A 563 27.09 -3.88 1.88
N LEU A 564 27.71 -2.70 1.80
CA LEU A 564 29.15 -2.54 1.69
C LEU A 564 29.87 -3.15 2.90
N ALA A 565 29.42 -2.84 4.12
CA ALA A 565 29.97 -3.39 5.36
C ALA A 565 29.86 -4.92 5.37
N GLN A 566 28.68 -5.44 5.01
CA GLN A 566 28.43 -6.88 4.96
C GLN A 566 29.30 -7.59 3.91
N ASN A 567 29.46 -7.00 2.73
CA ASN A 567 30.25 -7.59 1.64
C ASN A 567 31.75 -7.57 1.92
N ASN A 568 32.23 -6.67 2.79
CA ASN A 568 33.64 -6.56 3.18
C ASN A 568 33.93 -7.19 4.56
N ASN A 569 32.99 -7.94 5.15
CA ASN A 569 33.09 -8.53 6.49
C ASN A 569 33.46 -7.51 7.59
N GLN A 570 32.89 -6.30 7.53
CA GLN A 570 33.09 -5.23 8.49
C GLN A 570 31.88 -5.07 9.41
N ALA A 571 32.10 -4.44 10.57
CA ALA A 571 31.00 -4.04 11.44
C ALA A 571 30.03 -3.11 10.68
N PRO A 572 28.72 -3.22 10.92
CA PRO A 572 27.74 -2.39 10.23
C PRO A 572 27.98 -0.90 10.53
N PRO A 573 27.59 0.00 9.61
CA PRO A 573 27.73 1.43 9.84
C PRO A 573 26.97 1.87 11.09
N GLU A 574 27.67 2.61 11.95
CA GLU A 574 27.11 3.13 13.21
C GLU A 574 26.70 4.59 13.02
N TRP A 575 25.49 4.95 13.44
CA TRP A 575 25.02 6.33 13.44
C TRP A 575 24.92 6.90 14.85
N VAL A 576 25.61 8.01 15.07
CA VAL A 576 25.44 8.86 16.25
C VAL A 576 24.55 10.03 15.88
N PHE A 577 23.51 10.28 16.68
CA PHE A 577 22.58 11.38 16.46
C PHE A 577 22.74 12.43 17.56
N HIS A 578 22.82 13.68 17.15
CA HIS A 578 22.69 14.84 18.01
C HIS A 578 21.47 15.65 17.57
N THR A 579 20.75 16.22 18.53
CA THR A 579 19.59 17.08 18.26
C THR A 579 19.78 18.39 18.99
N ASP A 580 19.73 19.49 18.25
CA ASP A 580 19.88 20.84 18.75
C ASP A 580 18.78 21.77 18.18
N GLY A 581 18.64 22.96 18.76
CA GLY A 581 17.61 23.94 18.38
C GLY A 581 16.31 23.85 19.17
N PRO A 582 15.40 24.82 18.97
CA PRO A 582 14.14 24.88 19.70
C PRO A 582 13.16 23.80 19.21
N ALA A 583 12.23 23.36 20.06
CA ALA A 583 11.29 22.27 19.77
C ALA A 583 10.45 22.47 18.48
N HIS A 584 10.25 23.72 18.05
CA HIS A 584 9.52 24.08 16.83
C HIS A 584 10.40 24.14 15.57
N ALA A 585 11.72 24.01 15.71
CA ALA A 585 12.67 23.95 14.59
C ALA A 585 13.89 23.08 14.97
N PRO A 586 13.67 21.78 15.25
CA PRO A 586 14.75 20.88 15.63
C PRO A 586 15.72 20.69 14.45
N ARG A 587 17.01 20.73 14.76
CA ARG A 587 18.08 20.31 13.86
C ARG A 587 18.58 18.96 14.33
N PHE A 588 18.69 18.03 13.39
CA PHE A 588 19.22 16.70 13.62
C PHE A 588 20.55 16.60 12.91
N THR A 589 21.62 16.41 13.67
CA THR A 589 22.93 16.06 13.13
C THR A 589 23.11 14.55 13.25
N ALA A 590 23.44 13.91 12.14
CA ALA A 590 23.76 12.50 12.11
C ALA A 590 25.21 12.33 11.64
N THR A 591 25.98 11.56 12.40
CA THR A 591 27.34 11.17 12.06
C THR A 591 27.36 9.67 11.83
N VAL A 592 27.82 9.23 10.65
CA VAL A 592 27.97 7.82 10.31
C VAL A 592 29.43 7.42 10.33
N HIS A 593 29.71 6.26 10.91
CA HIS A 593 31.05 5.65 10.97
C HIS A 593 31.03 4.30 10.26
N LEU A 594 31.96 4.08 9.32
CA LEU A 594 32.19 2.77 8.70
C LEU A 594 33.65 2.64 8.28
N ALA A 595 34.30 1.52 8.64
CA ALA A 595 35.65 1.18 8.16
C ALA A 595 36.74 2.24 8.42
N GLY A 596 36.61 3.05 9.48
CA GLY A 596 37.53 4.17 9.76
C GLY A 596 37.20 5.46 9.01
N HIS A 597 36.20 5.46 8.12
CA HIS A 597 35.66 6.66 7.48
C HIS A 597 34.47 7.20 8.27
N THR A 598 34.34 8.52 8.30
CA THR A 598 33.28 9.22 9.01
C THR A 598 32.73 10.35 8.16
N ALA A 599 31.40 10.50 8.13
CA ALA A 599 30.76 11.67 7.56
C ALA A 599 29.62 12.16 8.44
N THR A 600 29.42 13.47 8.44
CA THR A 600 28.39 14.13 9.25
C THR A 600 27.51 15.00 8.37
N ALA A 601 26.21 14.96 8.59
CA ALA A 601 25.25 15.86 7.96
C ALA A 601 24.18 16.32 8.94
N THR A 602 23.64 17.52 8.71
CA THR A 602 22.59 18.12 9.53
C THR A 602 21.37 18.43 8.67
N ASP A 603 20.18 18.10 9.18
CA ASP A 603 18.91 18.33 8.49
C ASP A 603 17.77 18.62 9.50
N THR A 604 16.60 19.04 9.02
CA THR A 604 15.40 19.34 9.84
C THR A 604 14.61 18.08 10.22
N ALA A 605 14.95 16.92 9.66
CA ALA A 605 14.38 15.62 10.02
C ALA A 605 15.47 14.57 10.29
N LYS A 606 15.32 13.78 11.36
CA LYS A 606 16.28 12.73 11.76
C LYS A 606 16.60 11.74 10.64
N THR A 607 15.59 11.34 9.86
CA THR A 607 15.75 10.41 8.72
C THR A 607 16.49 11.07 7.55
N ALA A 608 16.26 12.37 7.31
CA ALA A 608 16.94 13.12 6.26
C ALA A 608 18.43 13.32 6.60
N ALA A 609 18.74 13.67 7.85
CA ALA A 609 20.12 13.75 8.35
C ALA A 609 20.85 12.39 8.26
N LYS A 610 20.15 11.28 8.56
CA LYS A 610 20.69 9.92 8.40
C LYS A 610 21.05 9.60 6.94
N THR A 611 20.17 9.91 6.00
CA THR A 611 20.40 9.67 4.57
C THR A 611 21.46 10.60 4.00
N ALA A 612 21.50 11.87 4.41
CA ALA A 612 22.48 12.85 3.97
C ALA A 612 23.89 12.51 4.48
N SER A 613 24.03 12.07 5.73
CA SER A 613 25.31 11.62 6.29
C SER A 613 25.80 10.34 5.60
N ALA A 614 24.89 9.42 5.28
CA ALA A 614 25.19 8.24 4.47
C ALA A 614 25.68 8.61 3.06
N ALA A 615 25.00 9.54 2.38
CA ALA A 615 25.40 10.02 1.05
C ALA A 615 26.78 10.69 1.09
N ALA A 616 27.03 11.53 2.10
CA ALA A 616 28.33 12.17 2.30
C ALA A 616 29.45 11.15 2.55
N LEU A 617 29.16 10.06 3.27
CA LEU A 617 30.14 8.99 3.47
C LEU A 617 30.40 8.21 2.17
N VAL A 618 29.35 7.93 1.40
CA VAL A 618 29.50 7.32 0.06
C VAL A 618 30.37 8.21 -0.83
N GLU A 619 30.10 9.51 -0.88
CA GLU A 619 30.94 10.47 -1.62
C GLU A 619 32.40 10.43 -1.19
N ALA A 620 32.67 10.41 0.12
CA ALA A 620 34.02 10.35 0.69
C ALA A 620 34.74 9.02 0.45
N LEU A 621 34.01 7.92 0.34
CA LEU A 621 34.57 6.61 0.01
C LEU A 621 35.01 6.56 -1.46
N PHE A 622 34.26 7.19 -2.36
CA PHE A 622 34.54 7.24 -3.80
C PHE A 622 35.38 8.46 -4.23
N ALA A 623 35.93 9.24 -3.29
CA ALA A 623 36.82 10.38 -3.53
C ALA A 623 38.28 9.95 -3.38
#